data_AF-A0A914TN66-F1
#
_entry.id   AF-A0A914TN66-F1
#
_cell.length_a   1.000
_cell.length_b   1.000
_cell.length_c   1.000
_cell.angle_alpha   90.00
_cell.angle_beta   90.00
_cell.angle_gamma   90.00
#
_symmetry.space_group_name_H-M   'P 1'
#
loop_
_entity.id
_entity.type
_entity.pdbx_description
1 polymer ?
#
loop_
_entity_poly.entity_id
_entity_poly.type
_entity_poly.pdbx_seq_one_letter_code
_entity_poly.pdbx_strand_id
1 'polypeptide(L)'
;MSDENENSISLLKPNWNLIDEISIPLLEQGIGSFDILQQTLPSIVLSRFDKIDKEWTEARMIKMYRIAQLQIQYILQSQQTLVKELEQEREKVTKVNKINQAFRKSVMQSQRSSRELFKCDECSKIFLHSTFLADHIQRKHRSSSVLTNHEAETPKLFATSAPNNSWK
;
A
#
# COMPACT_ATOMS: atom_id res chain seq x y z
N MET A 1 25.99 54.81 0.63
CA MET A 1 26.01 53.36 0.94
C MET A 1 24.86 53.07 1.90
N SER A 2 23.62 53.27 1.43
CA SER A 2 22.43 53.23 2.31
C SER A 2 21.08 53.00 1.58
N ASP A 3 21.03 52.58 0.32
CA ASP A 3 19.76 52.59 -0.44
C ASP A 3 19.28 51.21 -0.93
N GLU A 4 19.93 50.11 -0.54
CA GLU A 4 19.48 48.75 -0.93
C GLU A 4 18.63 48.04 0.14
N ASN A 5 18.46 48.61 1.34
CA ASN A 5 17.82 47.91 2.46
C ASN A 5 16.33 48.20 2.64
N GLU A 6 15.78 49.25 2.00
CA GLU A 6 14.33 49.56 2.09
C GLU A 6 13.46 48.69 1.19
N ASN A 7 14.02 48.19 0.09
CA ASN A 7 13.26 47.39 -0.88
C ASN A 7 13.05 45.92 -0.44
N SER A 8 13.70 45.49 0.66
CA SER A 8 13.52 44.15 1.23
C SER A 8 12.45 44.10 2.34
N ILE A 9 12.00 45.24 2.86
CA ILE A 9 11.05 45.30 3.99
C ILE A 9 9.59 45.40 3.49
N SER A 10 9.36 45.90 2.27
CA SER A 10 8.05 45.96 1.62
C SER A 10 7.48 44.58 1.25
N LEU A 11 8.31 43.53 1.20
CA LEU A 11 7.92 42.17 0.81
C LEU A 11 7.27 41.32 1.92
N LEU A 12 7.19 41.83 3.15
CA LEU A 12 6.70 41.09 4.32
C LEU A 12 5.38 41.68 4.88
N LYS A 13 4.66 42.46 4.08
CA LYS A 13 3.37 43.01 4.47
C LYS A 13 2.20 42.10 4.05
N PRO A 14 1.17 41.94 4.91
CA PRO A 14 -0.07 41.28 4.53
C PRO A 14 -0.75 41.99 3.37
N ASN A 15 -1.23 41.26 2.37
CA ASN A 15 -2.09 41.83 1.33
C ASN A 15 -3.51 42.03 1.88
N TRP A 16 -3.74 43.17 2.51
CA TRP A 16 -5.01 43.47 3.20
C TRP A 16 -6.24 43.42 2.31
N ASN A 17 -6.12 43.80 1.03
CA ASN A 17 -7.24 43.77 0.10
C ASN A 17 -7.77 42.33 -0.07
N LEU A 18 -6.87 41.38 -0.29
CA LEU A 18 -7.24 39.98 -0.44
C LEU A 18 -7.68 39.37 0.90
N ILE A 19 -7.08 39.78 2.02
CA ILE A 19 -7.49 39.32 3.36
C ILE A 19 -8.90 39.80 3.68
N ASP A 20 -9.25 41.03 3.34
CA ASP A 20 -10.56 41.62 3.60
C ASP A 20 -11.68 40.92 2.80
N GLU A 21 -11.38 40.42 1.60
CA GLU A 21 -12.31 39.60 0.78
C GLU A 21 -12.65 38.24 1.40
N ILE A 22 -11.79 37.69 2.27
CA ILE A 22 -12.01 36.38 2.88
C ILE A 22 -13.16 36.46 3.90
N SER A 23 -14.19 35.66 3.72
CA SER A 23 -15.25 35.52 4.73
C SER A 23 -14.94 34.38 5.70
N ILE A 24 -14.65 34.72 6.96
CA ILE A 24 -14.39 33.74 8.02
C ILE A 24 -15.58 32.78 8.25
N PRO A 25 -16.84 33.25 8.32
CA PRO A 25 -17.98 32.34 8.49
C PRO A 25 -18.12 31.32 7.34
N LEU A 26 -17.81 31.73 6.11
CA LEU A 26 -17.86 30.82 4.95
C LEU A 26 -16.70 29.80 4.99
N LEU A 27 -15.53 30.21 5.48
CA LEU A 27 -14.42 29.28 5.70
C LEU A 27 -14.75 28.25 6.79
N GLU A 28 -15.38 28.67 7.88
CA GLU A 28 -15.82 27.77 8.96
C GLU A 28 -16.87 26.75 8.49
N GLN A 29 -17.72 27.14 7.55
CA GLN A 29 -18.70 26.27 6.91
C GLN A 29 -18.12 25.41 5.77
N GLY A 30 -16.85 25.63 5.39
CA GLY A 30 -16.19 24.90 4.30
C GLY A 30 -16.59 25.35 2.89
N ILE A 31 -17.21 26.52 2.74
CA ILE A 31 -17.74 27.06 1.46
C ILE A 31 -16.90 28.26 0.96
N GLY A 32 -15.79 28.60 1.63
CA GLY A 32 -14.95 29.73 1.24
C GLY A 32 -14.17 29.50 -0.07
N SER A 33 -13.85 30.61 -0.76
CA SER A 33 -13.02 30.58 -1.98
C SER A 33 -11.59 30.14 -1.66
N PHE A 34 -11.28 28.90 -2.01
CA PHE A 34 -9.97 28.29 -1.80
C PHE A 34 -8.84 29.05 -2.50
N ASP A 35 -9.09 29.56 -3.71
CA ASP A 35 -8.07 30.24 -4.52
C ASP A 35 -7.57 31.54 -3.88
N ILE A 36 -8.48 32.34 -3.31
CA ILE A 36 -8.15 33.59 -2.62
C ILE A 36 -7.41 33.27 -1.31
N LEU A 37 -7.90 32.26 -0.57
CA LEU A 37 -7.21 31.80 0.62
C LEU A 37 -5.77 31.41 0.28
N GLN A 38 -5.56 30.49 -0.67
CA GLN A 38 -4.23 29.99 -1.06
C GLN A 38 -3.27 31.11 -1.50
N GLN A 39 -3.76 32.13 -2.20
CA GLN A 39 -2.94 33.28 -2.61
C GLN A 39 -2.55 34.19 -1.43
N THR A 40 -3.42 34.31 -0.41
CA THR A 40 -3.14 35.12 0.78
C THR A 40 -2.27 34.44 1.84
N LEU A 41 -2.25 33.10 1.88
CA LEU A 41 -1.55 32.36 2.93
C LEU A 41 -0.06 32.71 3.10
N PRO A 42 0.76 32.79 2.02
CA PRO A 42 2.18 33.09 2.17
C PRO A 42 2.41 34.48 2.78
N SER A 43 1.56 35.43 2.38
CA SER A 43 1.60 36.80 2.89
C SER A 43 1.24 36.83 4.38
N ILE A 44 0.18 36.13 4.81
CA ILE A 44 -0.25 36.05 6.22
C ILE A 44 0.81 35.38 7.10
N VAL A 45 1.36 34.24 6.68
CA VAL A 45 2.29 33.42 7.50
C VAL A 45 3.64 34.10 7.69
N LEU A 46 4.12 34.84 6.68
CA LEU A 46 5.44 35.48 6.71
C LEU A 46 5.39 36.94 7.20
N SER A 47 4.19 37.46 7.49
CA SER A 47 3.99 38.84 7.94
C SER A 47 4.82 39.17 9.18
N ARG A 48 5.43 40.36 9.20
CA ARG A 48 5.99 40.94 10.43
C ARG A 48 5.11 42.08 10.93
N PHE A 49 4.75 42.02 12.20
CA PHE A 49 3.95 43.06 12.84
C PHE A 49 4.74 44.37 12.95
N ASP A 50 4.18 45.45 12.43
CA ASP A 50 4.71 46.80 12.57
C ASP A 50 3.71 47.68 13.35
N LYS A 51 4.09 48.09 14.56
CA LYS A 51 3.26 48.92 15.45
C LYS A 51 2.97 50.32 14.90
N ILE A 52 3.75 50.76 13.91
CA ILE A 52 3.67 52.12 13.36
C ILE A 52 2.67 52.18 12.19
N ASP A 53 2.33 51.02 11.61
CA ASP A 53 1.50 50.93 10.42
C ASP A 53 0.00 50.90 10.78
N LYS A 54 -0.73 51.92 10.29
CA LYS A 54 -2.16 52.14 10.56
C LYS A 54 -3.07 51.06 9.96
N GLU A 55 -2.56 50.24 9.04
CA GLU A 55 -3.34 49.17 8.41
C GLU A 55 -3.55 47.95 9.31
N TRP A 56 -2.74 47.81 10.37
CA TRP A 56 -2.86 46.75 11.37
C TRP A 56 -3.96 47.07 12.39
N THR A 57 -5.21 46.94 11.97
CA THR A 57 -6.35 47.06 12.87
C THR A 57 -6.56 45.77 13.68
N GLU A 58 -7.17 45.90 14.86
CA GLU A 58 -7.51 44.74 15.70
C GLU A 58 -8.36 43.70 14.95
N ALA A 59 -9.35 44.16 14.18
CA ALA A 59 -10.20 43.28 13.36
C ALA A 59 -9.39 42.48 12.33
N ARG A 60 -8.44 43.12 11.65
CA ARG A 60 -7.56 42.47 10.66
C ARG A 60 -6.61 41.47 11.30
N MET A 61 -6.06 41.80 12.46
CA MET A 61 -5.23 40.87 13.23
C MET A 61 -6.01 39.63 13.68
N ILE A 62 -7.20 39.82 14.25
CA ILE A 62 -8.08 38.70 14.64
C ILE A 62 -8.40 37.81 13.44
N LYS A 63 -8.68 38.42 12.28
CA LYS A 63 -8.96 37.70 11.04
C LYS A 63 -7.76 36.84 10.60
N MET A 64 -6.54 37.38 10.64
CA MET A 64 -5.32 36.62 10.34
C MET A 64 -5.12 35.44 11.30
N TYR A 65 -5.25 35.67 12.61
CA TYR A 65 -5.12 34.59 13.60
C TYR A 65 -6.18 33.52 13.41
N ARG A 66 -7.41 33.90 13.07
CA ARG A 66 -8.48 32.94 12.80
C ARG A 66 -8.20 32.11 11.56
N ILE A 67 -7.70 32.74 10.48
CA ILE A 67 -7.26 32.02 9.28
C ILE A 67 -6.15 31.02 9.64
N ALA A 68 -5.11 31.46 10.36
CA ALA A 68 -4.01 30.59 10.77
C ALA A 68 -4.49 29.40 11.62
N GLN A 69 -5.41 29.64 12.56
CA GLN A 69 -6.02 28.58 13.37
C GLN A 69 -6.79 27.57 12.51
N LEU A 70 -7.63 28.04 11.58
CA LEU A 70 -8.41 27.18 10.68
C LEU A 70 -7.50 26.37 9.75
N GLN A 71 -6.40 26.95 9.28
CA GLN A 71 -5.41 26.23 8.48
C GLN A 71 -4.77 25.08 9.26
N ILE A 72 -4.32 25.35 10.49
CA ILE A 72 -3.73 24.31 11.36
C ILE A 72 -4.74 23.20 11.60
N GLN A 73 -5.99 23.55 11.91
CA GLN A 73 -7.06 22.59 12.12
C GLN A 73 -7.32 21.75 10.87
N TYR A 74 -7.40 22.37 9.69
CA TYR A 74 -7.59 21.69 8.42
C TYR A 74 -6.46 20.71 8.12
N ILE A 75 -5.21 21.13 8.31
CA ILE A 75 -4.03 20.28 8.11
C ILE A 75 -4.09 19.07 9.04
N LEU A 76 -4.36 19.26 10.33
CA LEU A 76 -4.45 18.17 11.29
C LEU A 76 -5.59 17.18 10.96
N GLN A 77 -6.77 17.69 10.62
CA GLN A 77 -7.92 16.86 10.23
C GLN A 77 -7.68 16.09 8.93
N SER A 78 -7.06 16.74 7.94
CA SER A 78 -6.69 16.13 6.66
C SER A 78 -5.66 15.02 6.88
N GLN A 79 -4.60 15.29 7.64
CA GLN A 79 -3.58 14.29 8.00
C GLN A 79 -4.20 13.08 8.71
N GLN A 80 -5.09 13.32 9.69
CA GLN A 80 -5.74 12.24 10.41
C GLN A 80 -6.62 11.37 9.50
N THR A 81 -7.37 11.99 8.61
CA THR A 81 -8.21 11.29 7.62
C THR A 81 -7.36 10.46 6.67
N LEU A 82 -6.31 11.05 6.09
CA LEU A 82 -5.41 10.37 5.16
C LEU A 82 -4.69 9.20 5.82
N VAL A 83 -4.21 9.35 7.05
CA VAL A 83 -3.57 8.24 7.80
C VAL A 83 -4.55 7.09 8.01
N LYS A 84 -5.81 7.39 8.36
CA LYS A 84 -6.83 6.37 8.55
C LYS A 84 -7.13 5.60 7.26
N GLU A 85 -7.28 6.29 6.13
CA GLU A 85 -7.51 5.66 4.82
C GLU A 85 -6.31 4.81 4.39
N LEU A 86 -5.10 5.32 4.59
CA LEU A 86 -3.86 4.59 4.29
C LEU A 86 -3.76 3.29 5.08
N GLU A 87 -4.09 3.32 6.37
CA GLU A 87 -4.12 2.12 7.23
C GLU A 87 -5.14 1.09 6.73
N GLN A 88 -6.34 1.54 6.33
CA GLN A 88 -7.36 0.66 5.75
C GLN A 88 -6.89 0.01 4.45
N GLU A 89 -6.25 0.77 3.56
CA GLU A 89 -5.69 0.24 2.32
C GLU A 89 -4.52 -0.72 2.57
N ARG A 90 -3.64 -0.42 3.53
CA ARG A 90 -2.59 -1.35 3.98
C ARG A 90 -3.18 -2.67 4.47
N GLU A 91 -4.23 -2.61 5.27
CA GLU A 91 -4.89 -3.82 5.77
C GLU A 91 -5.45 -4.66 4.62
N LYS A 92 -6.14 -4.05 3.65
CA LYS A 92 -6.64 -4.75 2.45
C LYS A 92 -5.51 -5.41 1.66
N VAL A 93 -4.41 -4.69 1.42
CA VAL A 93 -3.25 -5.21 0.71
C VAL A 93 -2.62 -6.40 1.46
N THR A 94 -2.48 -6.31 2.79
CA THR A 94 -1.94 -7.43 3.57
C THR A 94 -2.84 -8.66 3.53
N LYS A 95 -4.17 -8.50 3.58
CA LYS A 95 -5.14 -9.61 3.45
C LYS A 95 -5.01 -10.29 2.09
N VAL A 96 -5.01 -9.51 1.01
CA VAL A 96 -4.86 -10.05 -0.36
C VAL A 96 -3.51 -10.75 -0.54
N ASN A 97 -2.43 -10.16 -0.03
CA ASN A 97 -1.10 -10.77 -0.10
C ASN A 97 -1.03 -12.11 0.65
N LYS A 98 -1.65 -12.23 1.83
CA LYS A 98 -1.73 -13.50 2.57
C LYS A 98 -2.48 -14.57 1.76
N ILE A 99 -3.63 -14.21 1.18
CA ILE A 99 -4.42 -15.14 0.35
C ILE A 99 -3.62 -15.59 -0.87
N ASN A 100 -3.01 -14.64 -1.60
CA ASN A 100 -2.18 -14.94 -2.77
C ASN A 100 -0.97 -15.80 -2.41
N GLN A 101 -0.34 -15.57 -1.26
CA GLN A 101 0.77 -16.39 -0.78
C GLN A 101 0.31 -17.82 -0.47
N ALA A 102 -0.83 -17.99 0.20
CA ALA A 102 -1.41 -19.30 0.49
C ALA A 102 -1.77 -20.04 -0.81
N PHE A 103 -2.39 -19.33 -1.76
CA PHE A 103 -2.73 -19.87 -3.08
C PHE A 103 -1.48 -20.33 -3.84
N ARG A 104 -0.44 -19.50 -3.90
CA ARG A 104 0.85 -19.86 -4.54
C ARG A 104 1.44 -21.12 -3.91
N LYS A 105 1.43 -21.25 -2.57
CA LYS A 105 1.93 -22.46 -1.89
C LYS A 105 1.11 -23.70 -2.26
N SER A 106 -0.22 -23.59 -2.29
CA SER A 106 -1.11 -24.69 -2.68
C SER A 106 -0.85 -25.14 -4.13
N VAL A 107 -0.73 -24.19 -5.07
CA VAL A 107 -0.41 -24.51 -6.48
C VAL A 107 0.97 -25.16 -6.62
N MET A 108 1.99 -24.67 -5.91
CA MET A 108 3.32 -25.27 -5.94
C MET A 108 3.33 -26.69 -5.33
N GLN A 109 2.55 -26.93 -4.28
CA GLN A 109 2.40 -28.25 -3.68
C GLN A 109 1.66 -29.22 -4.61
N SER A 110 0.56 -28.81 -5.24
CA SER A 110 -0.16 -29.65 -6.20
C SER A 110 0.68 -29.97 -7.44
N GLN A 111 1.47 -29.01 -7.93
CA GLN A 111 2.45 -29.24 -8.99
C GLN A 111 3.60 -30.17 -8.58
N ARG A 112 3.94 -30.25 -7.29
CA ARG A 112 5.00 -31.14 -6.80
C ARG A 112 4.47 -32.56 -6.56
N SER A 113 3.22 -32.71 -6.10
CA SER A 113 2.57 -34.03 -5.93
C SER A 113 2.15 -34.66 -7.26
N SER A 114 1.94 -33.87 -8.31
CA SER A 114 1.65 -34.36 -9.68
C SER A 114 2.90 -34.73 -10.50
N ARG A 115 4.10 -34.70 -9.90
CA ARG A 115 5.36 -35.16 -10.52
C ARG A 115 5.70 -36.60 -10.14
N GLU A 116 4.71 -37.46 -9.93
CA GLU A 116 4.96 -38.89 -10.10
C GLU A 116 5.21 -39.12 -11.59
N LEU A 117 6.48 -39.03 -11.96
CA LEU A 117 6.92 -39.30 -13.32
C LEU A 117 6.83 -40.80 -13.57
N PHE A 118 6.25 -41.17 -14.69
CA PHE A 118 6.01 -42.57 -15.06
C PHE A 118 7.19 -43.08 -15.89
N LYS A 119 7.95 -44.04 -15.36
CA LYS A 119 9.09 -44.65 -16.04
C LYS A 119 8.66 -45.92 -16.78
N CYS A 120 9.17 -46.12 -17.99
CA CYS A 120 9.07 -47.40 -18.71
C CYS A 120 10.21 -48.32 -18.28
N ASP A 121 9.90 -49.54 -17.85
CA ASP A 121 10.90 -50.49 -17.38
C ASP A 121 11.72 -51.11 -18.52
N GLU A 122 11.14 -51.22 -19.72
CA GLU A 122 11.77 -51.82 -20.90
C GLU A 122 12.84 -50.93 -21.55
N CYS A 123 12.67 -49.60 -21.53
CA CYS A 123 13.62 -48.67 -22.16
C CYS A 123 14.04 -47.49 -21.28
N SER A 124 13.67 -47.49 -20.01
CA SER A 124 14.00 -46.46 -19.01
C SER A 124 13.60 -45.03 -19.36
N LYS A 125 12.72 -44.81 -20.34
CA LYS A 125 12.15 -43.49 -20.67
C LYS A 125 11.17 -43.03 -19.60
N ILE A 126 11.18 -41.74 -19.30
CA ILE A 126 10.37 -41.10 -18.27
C ILE A 126 9.32 -40.21 -18.92
N PHE A 127 8.06 -40.33 -18.47
CA PHE A 127 6.90 -39.63 -18.99
C PHE A 127 6.22 -38.81 -17.89
N LEU A 128 5.62 -37.69 -18.27
CA LEU A 128 4.95 -36.80 -17.32
C LEU A 128 3.56 -37.30 -16.90
N HIS A 129 2.89 -38.11 -17.73
CA HIS A 129 1.53 -38.61 -17.50
C HIS A 129 1.46 -40.11 -17.82
N SER A 130 0.61 -40.85 -17.09
CA SER A 130 0.42 -42.30 -17.27
C SER A 130 -0.12 -42.66 -18.66
N THR A 131 -0.96 -41.81 -19.26
CA THR A 131 -1.50 -41.99 -20.61
C THR A 131 -0.42 -42.02 -21.68
N PHE A 132 0.63 -41.20 -21.54
CA PHE A 132 1.76 -41.19 -22.46
C PHE A 132 2.66 -42.41 -22.31
N LEU A 133 2.83 -42.91 -21.08
CA LEU A 133 3.54 -44.18 -20.85
C LEU A 133 2.76 -45.35 -21.51
N ALA A 134 1.44 -45.40 -21.34
CA ALA A 134 0.61 -46.47 -21.91
C ALA A 134 0.68 -46.50 -23.45
N ASP A 135 0.55 -45.34 -24.10
CA ASP A 135 0.69 -45.23 -25.56
C ASP A 135 2.11 -45.61 -26.04
N HIS A 136 3.13 -45.22 -25.28
CA HIS A 136 4.52 -45.60 -25.55
C HIS A 136 4.72 -47.13 -25.51
N ILE A 137 4.24 -47.80 -24.46
CA ILE A 137 4.32 -49.26 -24.30
C ILE A 137 3.58 -49.94 -25.45
N GLN A 138 2.37 -49.49 -25.80
CA GLN A 138 1.59 -50.06 -26.90
C GLN A 138 2.29 -49.95 -28.26
N ARG A 139 2.99 -48.84 -28.54
CA ARG A 139 3.65 -48.61 -29.83
C ARG A 139 5.04 -49.22 -29.94
N LYS A 140 5.80 -49.28 -28.85
CA LYS A 140 7.24 -49.63 -28.85
C LYS A 140 7.57 -50.94 -28.16
N HIS A 141 6.70 -51.40 -27.25
CA HIS A 141 6.90 -52.60 -26.43
C HIS A 141 5.73 -53.58 -26.58
N ARG A 142 5.04 -53.56 -27.73
CA ARG A 142 3.85 -54.36 -28.09
C ARG A 142 3.98 -55.88 -27.87
N SER A 143 5.17 -56.39 -27.55
CA SER A 143 5.46 -57.82 -27.41
C SER A 143 5.54 -58.36 -25.97
N SER A 144 5.24 -57.57 -24.93
CA SER A 144 5.09 -58.08 -23.57
C SER A 144 3.89 -57.43 -22.87
N SER A 145 2.75 -58.11 -22.92
CA SER A 145 1.58 -57.75 -22.14
C SER A 145 1.74 -58.28 -20.71
N VAL A 146 2.14 -57.43 -19.77
CA VAL A 146 1.74 -57.59 -18.38
C VAL A 146 1.29 -56.23 -17.87
N LEU A 147 -0.04 -56.06 -17.79
CA LEU A 147 -0.65 -55.09 -16.90
C LEU A 147 -0.22 -55.47 -15.48
N THR A 148 0.82 -54.85 -14.94
CA THR A 148 0.86 -54.64 -13.49
C THR A 148 -0.06 -53.46 -13.20
N ASN A 149 -1.36 -53.74 -13.21
CA ASN A 149 -2.27 -53.02 -12.34
C ASN A 149 -1.76 -53.30 -10.92
N HIS A 150 -0.94 -52.41 -10.38
CA HIS A 150 -0.91 -52.28 -8.93
C HIS A 150 -2.26 -51.70 -8.56
N GLU A 151 -3.13 -52.62 -8.16
CA GLU A 151 -4.33 -52.36 -7.38
C GLU A 151 -4.04 -51.30 -6.32
N ALA A 152 -5.07 -50.51 -6.04
CA ALA A 152 -5.12 -49.55 -4.97
C ALA A 152 -4.79 -50.23 -3.62
N GLU A 153 -3.51 -50.37 -3.29
CA GLU A 153 -3.07 -50.53 -1.92
C GLU A 153 -3.02 -49.15 -1.29
N THR A 154 -3.83 -49.01 -0.25
CA THR A 154 -3.82 -47.95 0.74
C THR A 154 -2.38 -47.49 1.07
N PRO A 155 -2.13 -46.19 1.30
CA PRO A 155 -0.78 -45.74 1.61
C PRO A 155 -0.32 -46.36 2.92
N LYS A 156 0.59 -47.34 2.83
CA LYS A 156 1.36 -47.82 3.99
C LYS A 156 2.24 -46.66 4.43
N LEU A 157 1.83 -46.04 5.54
CA LEU A 157 2.64 -45.17 6.38
C LEU A 157 4.01 -45.84 6.58
N PHE A 158 5.07 -45.22 6.09
CA PHE A 158 6.40 -45.53 6.58
C PHE A 158 6.45 -45.10 8.06
N ALA A 159 6.43 -46.09 8.95
CA ALA A 159 6.72 -45.91 10.36
C ALA A 159 8.18 -45.44 10.49
N THR A 160 8.36 -44.15 10.78
CA THR A 160 9.64 -43.68 11.34
C THR A 160 9.67 -44.13 12.80
N SER A 161 10.56 -45.07 13.08
CA SER A 161 10.99 -45.48 14.42
C SER A 161 11.23 -44.29 15.34
N ALA A 162 10.68 -44.37 16.55
CA ALA A 162 10.87 -43.43 17.64
C ALA A 162 12.36 -43.30 18.03
N PRO A 163 12.87 -42.10 18.36
CA PRO A 163 14.09 -41.96 19.12
C PRO A 163 13.80 -42.25 20.59
N ASN A 164 14.35 -43.36 21.07
CA ASN A 164 14.56 -43.63 22.49
C ASN A 164 15.61 -42.63 23.02
N ASN A 165 15.21 -41.70 23.88
CA ASN A 165 16.14 -40.96 24.74
C ASN A 165 15.58 -40.90 26.15
N SER A 166 16.05 -41.86 26.95
CA SER A 166 16.08 -41.86 28.41
C SER A 166 16.99 -40.76 28.91
N TRP A 167 16.46 -39.84 29.73
CA TRP A 167 17.25 -39.09 30.69
C TRP A 167 16.57 -39.21 32.05
N LYS A 168 17.33 -39.74 33.00
CA LYS A 168 17.11 -39.62 34.44
C LYS A 168 17.21 -38.16 34.89
#